data_AF-A0A6G1ZV75-F1
#
_entry.id   AF-A0A6G1ZV75-F1
#
_cell.length_a   1.000
_cell.length_b   1.000
_cell.length_c   1.000
_cell.angle_alpha   90.00
_cell.angle_beta   90.00
_cell.angle_gamma   90.00
#
_symmetry.space_group_name_H-M   'P 1'
#
loop_
_entity.id
_entity.type
_entity.pdbx_description
1 polymer ?
#
loop_
_entity_poly.entity_id
_entity_poly.type
_entity_poly.pdbx_seq_one_letter_code
_entity_poly.pdbx_strand_id
1 'polypeptide(L)' 'MIKTHKIKLYPNATMRKELEKLFDYRRFVWNQGLEIWNDMYDASLVMMDKSIRPNERKVRDELVANKA' A
#
# COMPACT_ATOMS: atom_id res chain seq x y z
N MET A 1 39.86 -25.92 8.31
CA MET A 1 39.13 -25.34 9.45
C MET A 1 38.42 -24.07 8.95
N ILE A 2 37.11 -24.10 8.76
CA ILE A 2 36.35 -22.93 8.26
C ILE A 2 36.11 -21.98 9.44
N LYS A 3 36.50 -20.70 9.30
CA LYS A 3 36.25 -19.65 10.30
C LYS A 3 35.08 -18.78 9.84
N THR A 4 33.98 -18.82 10.59
CA THR A 4 32.79 -18.01 10.30
C THR A 4 32.98 -16.59 10.83
N HIS A 5 32.93 -15.60 9.94
CA HIS A 5 32.97 -14.18 10.30
C HIS A 5 31.56 -13.60 10.29
N LYS A 6 31.15 -12.96 11.39
CA LYS A 6 29.92 -12.18 11.44
C LYS A 6 30.23 -10.74 11.06
N ILE A 7 29.67 -10.28 9.95
CA ILE A 7 29.81 -8.92 9.46
C ILE A 7 28.42 -8.28 9.47
N LYS A 8 28.32 -7.07 10.02
CA LYS A 8 27.09 -6.28 9.94
C LYS A 8 27.16 -5.39 8.70
N LEU A 9 26.29 -5.65 7.74
CA LEU A 9 26.19 -4.87 6.51
C LEU A 9 25.12 -3.79 6.68
N TYR A 10 25.41 -2.60 6.14
CA TYR A 10 24.45 -1.51 6.02
C TYR A 10 24.24 -1.18 4.54
N PRO A 11 23.05 -0.67 4.16
CA PRO A 11 22.79 -0.25 2.80
C PRO A 11 23.76 0.85 2.35
N ASN A 12 24.46 0.60 1.24
CA ASN A 12 25.19 1.66 0.54
C ASN A 12 24.20 2.63 -0.13
N ALA A 13 24.72 3.70 -0.75
CA ALA A 13 23.88 4.74 -1.36
C ALA A 13 22.90 4.19 -2.41
N THR A 14 23.35 3.26 -3.25
CA THR A 14 22.51 2.61 -4.27
C THR A 14 21.37 1.81 -3.64
N MET A 15 21.67 1.00 -2.61
CA MET A 15 20.65 0.21 -1.92
C MET A 15 19.61 1.08 -1.21
N ARG A 16 20.02 2.22 -0.63
CA ARG A 16 19.07 3.16 0.00
C ARG A 16 18.11 3.74 -1.02
N LYS A 17 18.62 4.17 -2.17
CA LYS A 17 17.79 4.74 -3.25
C LYS A 17 16.73 3.76 -3.73
N GLU A 18 17.08 2.48 -3.89
CA GLU A 18 16.09 1.47 -4.30
C GLU A 18 15.09 1.17 -3.19
N LEU A 19 15.51 1.14 -1.91
CA LEU A 19 14.59 1.00 -0.78
C LEU A 19 13.61 2.16 -0.68
N GLU A 20 14.08 3.40 -0.86
CA GLU A 20 13.23 4.60 -0.88
C GLU A 20 12.17 4.51 -1.98
N LYS A 21 12.54 4.15 -3.21
CA LYS A 21 11.58 3.93 -4.30
C LYS A 21 10.53 2.87 -3.99
N LEU A 22 10.94 1.74 -3.40
CA LEU A 22 10.02 0.67 -3.03
C LEU A 22 9.04 1.11 -1.94
N PHE A 23 9.51 1.89 -0.96
CA PHE A 23 8.65 2.43 0.10
C PHE A 23 7.72 3.52 -0.42
N ASP A 24 8.16 4.35 -1.36
CA ASP A 24 7.31 5.34 -2.01
C ASP A 24 6.17 4.67 -2.77
N TYR A 25 6.46 3.60 -3.51
CA TYR A 25 5.42 2.83 -4.19
C TYR A 25 4.42 2.21 -3.21
N ARG A 26 4.89 1.59 -2.12
CA ARG A 26 4.00 0.99 -1.12
C ARG A 26 3.13 2.05 -0.42
N ARG A 27 3.72 3.21 -0.09
CA ARG A 27 3.00 4.33 0.52
C ARG A 27 1.97 4.92 -0.44
N PHE A 28 2.31 5.04 -1.71
CA PHE A 28 1.41 5.49 -2.76
C PHE A 28 0.17 4.58 -2.86
N VAL A 29 0.37 3.26 -3.03
CA VAL A 29 -0.73 2.30 -3.11
C VAL A 29 -1.59 2.29 -1.84
N TRP A 30 -0.97 2.43 -0.67
CA TRP A 30 -1.70 2.54 0.59
C TRP A 30 -2.60 3.78 0.64
N ASN A 31 -2.08 4.94 0.25
CA ASN A 31 -2.85 6.18 0.25
C ASN A 31 -4.02 6.12 -0.73
N GLN A 32 -3.82 5.55 -1.93
CA GLN A 32 -4.90 5.35 -2.90
C GLN A 32 -6.00 4.44 -2.36
N GLY A 33 -5.62 3.32 -1.72
CA GLY A 33 -6.59 2.43 -1.09
C GLY A 33 -7.38 3.09 0.03
N LEU A 34 -6.71 3.93 0.83
CA LEU A 34 -7.34 4.68 1.91
C LEU A 34 -8.32 5.75 1.40
N GLU A 35 -7.97 6.45 0.32
CA GLU A 35 -8.83 7.43 -0.34
C GLU A 35 -10.13 6.78 -0.81
N ILE A 36 -10.04 5.70 -1.60
CA ILE A 36 -11.20 4.95 -2.08
C ILE A 36 -12.04 4.41 -0.90
N TRP A 37 -11.38 3.94 0.15
CA TRP A 37 -12.08 3.46 1.34
C TRP A 37 -12.94 4.55 1.96
N ASN A 38 -12.40 5.77 2.11
CA ASN A 38 -13.13 6.90 2.67
C ASN A 38 -14.29 7.30 1.77
N ASP A 39 -14.08 7.39 0.45
CA ASP A 39 -15.13 7.74 -0.52
C ASP A 39 -16.31 6.75 -0.45
N MET A 40 -16.03 5.45 -0.40
CA MET A 40 -17.05 4.41 -0.24
C MET A 40 -17.78 4.51 1.10
N TYR A 41 -17.06 4.87 2.17
CA TYR A 41 -17.66 5.05 3.48
C TYR A 41 -18.60 6.26 3.50
N ASP A 42 -18.16 7.39 2.97
CA ASP A 42 -18.95 8.62 2.89
C ASP A 42 -20.19 8.41 2.03
N ALA A 43 -20.06 7.72 0.89
CA ALA A 43 -21.21 7.32 0.07
C ALA A 43 -22.22 6.46 0.87
N SER A 44 -21.73 5.52 1.70
CA SER A 44 -22.59 4.70 2.57
C SER A 44 -23.38 5.51 3.59
N LEU A 45 -22.79 6.60 4.11
CA LEU A 45 -23.45 7.50 5.04
C LEU A 45 -24.51 8.33 4.33
N VAL A 46 -24.17 8.90 3.18
CA VAL A 46 -25.08 9.74 2.37
C VAL A 46 -26.30 8.93 1.90
N MET A 47 -26.09 7.70 1.44
CA MET A 47 -27.17 6.83 0.97
C MET A 47 -27.90 6.08 2.10
N MET A 48 -27.42 6.19 3.33
CA MET A 48 -27.91 5.44 4.50
C MET A 48 -27.94 3.92 4.28
N ASP A 49 -27.11 3.41 3.37
CA ASP A 49 -27.03 2.00 3.04
C ASP A 49 -25.71 1.39 3.53
N LYS A 50 -25.83 0.47 4.49
CA LYS A 50 -24.66 -0.23 5.05
C LYS A 50 -24.10 -1.28 4.08
N SER A 51 -24.87 -1.71 3.08
CA SER A 51 -24.45 -2.73 2.11
C SER A 51 -23.27 -2.24 1.26
N ILE A 52 -23.19 -0.93 1.00
CA ILE A 52 -22.15 -0.30 0.18
C ILE A 52 -20.90 0.12 0.95
N ARG A 53 -20.85 -0.12 2.28
CA ARG A 53 -19.64 0.14 3.08
C ARG A 53 -18.39 -0.51 2.48
N PRO A 54 -17.23 0.13 2.64
CA PRO A 54 -15.98 -0.39 2.12
C PRO A 54 -15.61 -1.71 2.80
N ASN A 55 -14.93 -2.55 2.04
CA ASN A 55 -14.18 -3.69 2.55
C ASN A 55 -12.95 -3.89 1.66
N GLU A 56 -12.00 -4.73 2.10
CA GLU A 56 -10.75 -4.97 1.39
C GLU A 56 -10.96 -5.37 -0.08
N ARG A 57 -11.93 -6.26 -0.35
CA ARG A 57 -12.22 -6.73 -1.71
C ARG A 57 -12.75 -5.62 -2.60
N LYS A 58 -13.74 -4.85 -2.12
CA LYS A 58 -14.33 -3.74 -2.88
C LYS A 58 -13.30 -2.67 -3.24
N VAL A 59 -12.48 -2.26 -2.27
CA VAL A 59 -11.43 -1.27 -2.50
C VAL A 59 -10.40 -1.79 -3.50
N ARG A 60 -9.99 -3.06 -3.37
CA ARG A 60 -9.09 -3.69 -4.34
C ARG A 60 -9.71 -3.76 -5.74
N ASP A 61 -10.98 -4.15 -5.85
CA ASP A 61 -11.65 -4.30 -7.13
C ASP A 61 -11.80 -2.93 -7.83
N GLU A 62 -12.08 -1.86 -7.09
CA GLU A 62 -12.07 -0.47 -7.58
C GLU A 62 -10.67 -0.04 -8.06
N LEU A 63 -9.62 -0.31 -7.26
CA LEU A 63 -8.24 -0.04 -7.67
C LEU A 63 -7.85 -0.79 -8.94
N VAL A 64 -8.35 -2.02 -9.14
CA VAL A 64 -8.09 -2.82 -10.34
C VAL A 64 -8.87 -2.29 -11.54
N ALA A 65 -10.13 -1.89 -11.34
CA ALA A 65 -10.95 -1.30 -12.40
C ALA A 65 -10.33 0.00 -12.96
N ASN A 66 -9.66 0.77 -12.10
CA ASN A 66 -9.01 2.03 -12.46
C ASN A 66 -7.52 1.88 -12.88
N LYS A 67 -7.05 0.66 -13.16
CA LYS A 67 -5.71 0.44 -13.75
C LYS A 67 -5.73 0.80 -15.23
N ALA A 68 -5.36 2.03 -15.57
CA ALA A 68 -4.98 2.44 -16.92
C ALA A 68 -3.57 1.95 -17.28
#